data_AF-A0A536NGN6-F1
#
_entry.id   AF-A0A536NGN6-F1
#
_cell.length_a   1.000
_cell.length_b   1.000
_cell.length_c   1.000
_cell.angle_alpha   90.00
_cell.angle_beta   90.00
_cell.angle_gamma   90.00
#
_symmetry.space_group_name_H-M   'P 1'
#
loop_
_entity.id
_entity.type
_entity.pdbx_description
1 polymer ?
#
loop_
_entity_poly.entity_id
_entity_poly.type
_entity_poly.pdbx_seq_one_letter_code
_entity_poly.pdbx_strand_id
1 'polypeptide(L)'
;MLRIAWIVCAVLLSLGSAGIIAGIDHQPGSDARAELTWAADEAIEPGLIAAAGDLDRLSTEVDKLATLGTEALTSLVGRDLVALDTSIQNGQDLITRIEADTDALRTRLAELPAADAGAEGRLSGEARRRYAGLVGALDATAGLRDSWTKLTTGSVAAIKLTKLLALHDQQTADAARTGTKGDYAGALAKLALSDATIAQTKKLRDDLSATVDVTILTMWIDRNAAYDKALRSLYVAVRSSRGKATPAVKRAIAAQQAALAQLPPDTRGLVLIMADVAQGGLNQAVITIEVARKRLSDASAALSASPSPQPSAAANP
;
A
#
# COMPACT_ATOMS: atom_id res chain seq x y z
N MET A 1 -59.92 -46.79 -8.24
CA MET A 1 -59.87 -45.79 -7.14
C MET A 1 -58.47 -45.18 -6.92
N LEU A 2 -57.36 -45.90 -7.17
CA LEU A 2 -55.99 -45.40 -6.99
C LEU A 2 -55.60 -44.20 -7.90
N ARG A 3 -56.22 -44.05 -9.08
CA ARG A 3 -55.96 -42.94 -10.03
C ARG A 3 -56.60 -41.61 -9.66
N ILE A 4 -57.71 -41.62 -8.91
CA ILE A 4 -58.41 -40.38 -8.49
C ILE A 4 -57.71 -39.78 -7.25
N ALA A 5 -57.26 -40.63 -6.32
CA ALA A 5 -56.50 -40.19 -5.14
C ALA A 5 -55.17 -39.51 -5.51
N TRP A 6 -54.51 -39.95 -6.59
CA TRP A 6 -53.24 -39.37 -7.04
C TRP A 6 -53.44 -37.98 -7.68
N ILE A 7 -54.51 -37.79 -8.45
CA ILE A 7 -54.84 -36.49 -9.06
C ILE A 7 -55.23 -35.46 -7.97
N VAL A 8 -55.97 -35.88 -6.93
CA VAL A 8 -56.32 -35.00 -5.80
C VAL A 8 -55.07 -34.58 -5.00
N CYS A 9 -54.12 -35.49 -4.75
CA CYS A 9 -52.84 -35.15 -4.11
C CYS A 9 -51.97 -34.22 -4.97
N ALA A 10 -51.92 -34.44 -6.29
CA ALA A 10 -51.14 -33.60 -7.20
C ALA A 10 -51.72 -32.17 -7.30
N VAL A 11 -53.05 -32.02 -7.27
CA VAL A 11 -53.74 -30.72 -7.26
C VAL A 11 -53.55 -29.98 -5.92
N LEU A 12 -53.58 -30.68 -4.78
CA LEU A 12 -53.31 -30.06 -3.47
C LEU A 12 -51.85 -29.64 -3.30
N LEU A 13 -50.89 -30.42 -3.83
CA LEU A 13 -49.49 -30.05 -3.86
C LEU A 13 -49.20 -28.90 -4.83
N SER A 14 -49.88 -28.81 -5.98
CA SER A 14 -49.72 -27.70 -6.93
C SER A 14 -50.39 -26.41 -6.44
N LEU A 15 -51.57 -26.47 -5.82
CA LEU A 15 -52.21 -25.32 -5.17
C LEU A 15 -51.42 -24.84 -3.93
N GLY A 16 -50.82 -25.76 -3.17
CA GLY A 16 -49.95 -25.41 -2.04
C GLY A 16 -48.63 -24.77 -2.47
N SER A 17 -48.01 -25.23 -3.57
CA SER A 17 -46.77 -24.64 -4.09
C SER A 17 -47.00 -23.35 -4.86
N ALA A 18 -48.11 -23.21 -5.60
CA ALA A 18 -48.51 -21.94 -6.21
C ALA A 18 -48.90 -20.89 -5.14
N GLY A 19 -49.52 -21.29 -4.03
CA GLY A 19 -49.82 -20.40 -2.91
C GLY A 19 -48.59 -19.93 -2.12
N ILE A 20 -47.55 -20.78 -2.00
CA ILE A 20 -46.27 -20.39 -1.39
C ILE A 20 -45.47 -19.49 -2.35
N ILE A 21 -45.45 -19.78 -3.66
CA ILE A 21 -44.78 -18.93 -4.65
C ILE A 21 -45.49 -17.58 -4.81
N ALA A 22 -46.82 -17.56 -4.87
CA ALA A 22 -47.61 -16.32 -4.88
C ALA A 22 -47.51 -15.57 -3.54
N GLY A 23 -47.43 -16.28 -2.41
CA GLY A 23 -47.21 -15.69 -1.09
C GLY A 23 -45.81 -15.09 -0.93
N ILE A 24 -44.78 -15.67 -1.57
CA ILE A 24 -43.43 -15.12 -1.66
C ILE A 24 -43.41 -13.88 -2.57
N ASP A 25 -44.11 -13.91 -3.70
CA ASP A 25 -44.26 -12.75 -4.58
C ASP A 25 -44.97 -11.58 -3.87
N HIS A 26 -45.91 -11.84 -2.95
CA HIS A 26 -46.70 -10.80 -2.26
C HIS A 26 -46.19 -10.42 -0.86
N GLN A 27 -44.94 -10.76 -0.50
CA GLN A 27 -44.37 -10.34 0.78
C GLN A 27 -44.11 -8.82 0.82
N PRO A 28 -44.28 -8.16 1.98
CA PRO A 28 -43.84 -6.78 2.16
C PRO A 28 -42.36 -6.63 1.79
N GLY A 29 -42.02 -5.69 0.91
CA GLY A 29 -40.66 -5.47 0.41
C GLY A 29 -40.28 -6.15 -0.92
N SER A 30 -41.22 -6.86 -1.56
CA SER A 30 -41.09 -7.34 -2.94
C SER A 30 -41.60 -6.32 -3.96
N ASP A 31 -41.17 -6.45 -5.23
CA ASP A 31 -41.63 -5.59 -6.33
C ASP A 31 -43.15 -5.70 -6.58
N ALA A 32 -43.79 -6.80 -6.18
CA ALA A 32 -45.22 -7.02 -6.37
C ALA A 32 -46.10 -6.25 -5.35
N ARG A 33 -45.50 -5.66 -4.30
CA ARG A 33 -46.19 -4.83 -3.28
C ARG A 33 -45.45 -3.51 -3.04
N ALA A 34 -44.98 -2.88 -4.11
CA ALA A 34 -44.22 -1.62 -4.04
C ALA A 34 -44.97 -0.49 -3.28
N GLU A 35 -46.31 -0.52 -3.23
CA GLU A 35 -47.10 0.44 -2.46
C GLU A 35 -46.89 0.35 -0.94
N LEU A 36 -46.40 -0.78 -0.42
CA LEU A 36 -46.12 -0.98 1.00
C LEU A 36 -44.77 -0.39 1.42
N THR A 37 -43.83 -0.18 0.49
CA THR A 37 -42.50 0.39 0.78
C THR A 37 -42.33 1.80 0.26
N TRP A 38 -43.18 2.25 -0.67
CA TRP A 38 -43.05 3.54 -1.36
C TRP A 38 -42.80 4.73 -0.42
N ALA A 39 -43.60 4.90 0.63
CA ALA A 39 -43.46 6.05 1.52
C ALA A 39 -42.15 6.05 2.33
N ALA A 40 -41.66 4.86 2.69
CA ALA A 40 -40.40 4.72 3.41
C ALA A 40 -39.20 4.86 2.47
N ASP A 41 -39.29 4.33 1.25
CA ASP A 41 -38.29 4.51 0.20
C ASP A 41 -38.15 6.00 -0.17
N GLU A 42 -39.27 6.70 -0.38
CA GLU A 42 -39.28 8.15 -0.66
C GLU A 42 -38.67 8.97 0.48
N ALA A 43 -38.89 8.56 1.73
CA ALA A 43 -38.35 9.25 2.90
C ALA A 43 -36.81 9.14 3.01
N ILE A 44 -36.21 8.04 2.53
CA ILE A 44 -34.75 7.83 2.63
C ILE A 44 -33.98 8.14 1.35
N GLU A 45 -34.66 8.19 0.20
CA GLU A 45 -34.03 8.41 -1.11
C GLU A 45 -33.17 9.68 -1.17
N PRO A 46 -33.58 10.85 -0.63
CA PRO A 46 -32.72 12.03 -0.60
C PRO A 46 -31.41 11.80 0.17
N GLY A 47 -31.49 11.03 1.27
CA GLY A 47 -30.33 10.67 2.09
C GLY A 47 -29.39 9.69 1.38
N LEU A 48 -29.94 8.70 0.67
CA LEU A 48 -29.16 7.76 -0.14
C LEU A 48 -28.48 8.45 -1.34
N ILE A 49 -29.16 9.39 -2.00
CA ILE A 49 -28.58 10.19 -3.09
C ILE A 49 -27.43 11.06 -2.57
N ALA A 50 -27.63 11.76 -1.44
CA ALA A 50 -26.58 12.57 -0.84
C ALA A 50 -25.37 11.71 -0.44
N ALA A 51 -25.61 10.55 0.17
CA ALA A 51 -24.57 9.60 0.54
C ALA A 51 -23.79 9.06 -0.67
N ALA A 52 -24.46 8.80 -1.80
CA ALA A 52 -23.80 8.42 -3.04
C ALA A 52 -22.90 9.54 -3.60
N GLY A 53 -23.36 10.79 -3.54
CA GLY A 53 -22.53 11.95 -3.91
C GLY A 53 -21.29 12.11 -3.01
N ASP A 54 -21.43 11.86 -1.71
CA ASP A 54 -20.29 11.86 -0.79
C ASP A 54 -19.33 10.69 -1.02
N LEU A 55 -19.83 9.52 -1.37
CA LEU A 55 -18.98 8.38 -1.75
C LEU A 55 -18.17 8.69 -3.01
N ASP A 56 -18.74 9.39 -3.99
CA ASP A 56 -18.03 9.81 -5.20
C ASP A 56 -16.91 10.82 -4.87
N ARG A 57 -17.18 11.77 -3.99
CA ARG A 57 -16.16 12.70 -3.44
C ARG A 57 -15.05 11.94 -2.74
N LEU A 58 -15.40 10.97 -1.88
CA LEU A 58 -14.44 10.13 -1.16
C LEU A 58 -13.60 9.29 -2.12
N SER A 59 -14.22 8.75 -3.18
CA SER A 59 -13.50 8.04 -4.26
C SER A 59 -12.48 8.96 -4.93
N THR A 60 -12.86 10.19 -5.26
CA THR A 60 -11.95 11.19 -5.85
C THR A 60 -10.79 11.55 -4.92
N GLU A 61 -11.02 11.59 -3.61
CA GLU A 61 -9.96 11.81 -2.63
C GLU A 61 -8.99 10.63 -2.53
N VAL A 62 -9.50 9.39 -2.55
CA VAL A 62 -8.65 8.19 -2.57
C VAL A 62 -7.90 8.06 -3.90
N ASP A 63 -8.48 8.47 -5.03
CA ASP A 63 -7.78 8.59 -6.31
C ASP A 63 -6.56 9.51 -6.20
N LYS A 64 -6.76 10.71 -5.64
CA LYS A 64 -5.67 11.68 -5.40
C LYS A 64 -4.60 11.11 -4.47
N LEU A 65 -4.98 10.38 -3.43
CA LEU A 65 -4.04 9.73 -2.51
C LEU A 65 -3.17 8.70 -3.25
N ALA A 66 -3.76 7.94 -4.16
CA ALA A 66 -3.05 6.96 -4.98
C ALA A 66 -2.04 7.64 -5.93
N THR A 67 -2.44 8.75 -6.55
CA THR A 67 -1.54 9.60 -7.35
C THR A 67 -0.35 10.10 -6.51
N LEU A 68 -0.61 10.69 -5.34
CA LEU A 68 0.44 11.16 -4.44
C LEU A 68 1.39 10.03 -4.00
N GLY A 69 0.88 8.82 -3.80
CA GLY A 69 1.70 7.64 -3.51
C GLY A 69 2.66 7.31 -4.65
N THR A 70 2.18 7.35 -5.89
CA THR A 70 3.01 7.11 -7.09
C THR A 70 4.03 8.24 -7.31
N GLU A 71 3.65 9.48 -7.09
CA GLU A 71 4.54 10.65 -7.15
C GLU A 71 5.64 10.57 -6.09
N ALA A 72 5.32 10.14 -4.87
CA ALA A 72 6.29 9.93 -3.81
C ALA A 72 7.34 8.88 -4.21
N LEU A 73 6.90 7.73 -4.75
CA LEU A 73 7.82 6.70 -5.27
C LEU A 73 8.71 7.23 -6.38
N THR A 74 8.14 7.97 -7.32
CA THR A 74 8.88 8.57 -8.45
C THR A 74 9.92 9.56 -7.96
N SER A 75 9.54 10.44 -7.03
CA SER A 75 10.42 11.43 -6.41
C SER A 75 11.55 10.78 -5.61
N LEU A 76 11.25 9.69 -4.88
CA LEU A 76 12.26 8.91 -4.16
C LEU A 76 13.30 8.31 -5.12
N VAL A 77 12.87 7.68 -6.22
CA VAL A 77 13.78 7.12 -7.24
C VAL A 77 14.57 8.22 -7.93
N GLY A 78 13.93 9.35 -8.23
CA GLY A 78 14.55 10.54 -8.81
C GLY A 78 15.44 11.33 -7.85
N ARG A 79 15.46 10.97 -6.55
CA ARG A 79 16.15 11.69 -5.46
C ARG A 79 15.69 13.14 -5.28
N ASP A 80 14.47 13.45 -5.71
CA ASP A 80 13.84 14.75 -5.46
C ASP A 80 13.20 14.75 -4.07
N LEU A 81 14.01 15.12 -3.07
CA LEU A 81 13.58 15.10 -1.67
C LEU A 81 12.54 16.17 -1.35
N VAL A 82 12.49 17.26 -2.12
CA VAL A 82 11.52 18.35 -1.92
C VAL A 82 10.15 17.91 -2.42
N ALA A 83 10.10 17.33 -3.64
CA ALA A 83 8.87 16.77 -4.17
C ALA A 83 8.36 15.61 -3.30
N LEU A 84 9.26 14.73 -2.84
CA LEU A 84 8.90 13.63 -1.94
C LEU A 84 8.27 14.12 -0.63
N ASP A 85 8.88 15.10 0.04
CA ASP A 85 8.33 15.66 1.28
C ASP A 85 6.96 16.31 1.03
N THR A 86 6.83 17.04 -0.08
CA THR A 86 5.55 17.65 -0.48
C THR A 86 4.46 16.60 -0.69
N SER A 87 4.74 15.52 -1.42
CA SER A 87 3.78 14.44 -1.63
C SER A 87 3.39 13.77 -0.31
N ILE A 88 4.35 13.52 0.58
CA ILE A 88 4.13 12.94 1.92
C ILE A 88 3.18 13.81 2.76
N GLN A 89 3.44 15.12 2.85
CA GLN A 89 2.60 16.04 3.63
C GLN A 89 1.19 16.15 3.04
N ASN A 90 1.08 16.33 1.71
CA ASN A 90 -0.21 16.42 1.03
C ASN A 90 -1.07 15.16 1.24
N GLY A 91 -0.47 13.97 1.22
CA GLY A 91 -1.22 12.73 1.47
C GLY A 91 -1.58 12.54 2.95
N GLN A 92 -0.78 13.04 3.89
CA GLN A 92 -1.12 13.04 5.32
C GLN A 92 -2.35 13.91 5.61
N ASP A 93 -2.39 15.11 5.01
CA ASP A 93 -3.54 16.01 5.09
C ASP A 93 -4.78 15.40 4.41
N LEU A 94 -4.58 14.72 3.28
CA LEU A 94 -5.66 14.06 2.55
C LEU A 94 -6.25 12.87 3.32
N ILE A 95 -5.43 12.04 3.97
CA ILE A 95 -5.91 10.94 4.80
C ILE A 95 -6.73 11.43 5.99
N THR A 96 -6.31 12.52 6.61
CA THR A 96 -7.06 13.12 7.72
C THR A 96 -8.45 13.56 7.26
N ARG A 97 -8.56 14.10 6.03
CA ARG A 97 -9.85 14.44 5.43
C ARG A 97 -10.68 13.21 5.08
N ILE A 98 -10.09 12.23 4.38
CA ILE A 98 -10.75 10.98 4.01
C ILE A 98 -11.38 10.31 5.24
N GLU A 99 -10.66 10.22 6.35
CA GLU A 99 -11.20 9.61 7.57
C GLU A 99 -12.35 10.42 8.18
N ALA A 100 -12.21 11.74 8.26
CA ALA A 100 -13.27 12.61 8.76
C ALA A 100 -14.53 12.50 7.89
N ASP A 101 -14.36 12.45 6.57
CA ASP A 101 -15.45 12.31 5.61
C ASP A 101 -16.09 10.92 5.64
N THR A 102 -15.29 9.85 5.77
CA THR A 102 -15.79 8.49 5.97
C THR A 102 -16.63 8.42 7.26
N ASP A 103 -16.13 8.96 8.37
CA ASP A 103 -16.86 8.91 9.65
C ASP A 103 -18.14 9.74 9.60
N ALA A 104 -18.09 10.95 9.03
CA ALA A 104 -19.29 11.77 8.82
C ALA A 104 -20.32 11.08 7.92
N LEU A 105 -19.89 10.33 6.91
CA LEU A 105 -20.78 9.55 6.04
C LEU A 105 -21.36 8.34 6.78
N ARG A 106 -20.57 7.62 7.59
CA ARG A 106 -21.06 6.54 8.46
C ARG A 106 -22.14 7.04 9.42
N THR A 107 -21.91 8.17 10.08
CA THR A 107 -22.89 8.77 11.00
C THR A 107 -24.20 9.09 10.28
N ARG A 108 -24.13 9.76 9.12
CA ARG A 108 -25.34 10.11 8.35
C ARG A 108 -26.10 8.90 7.83
N LEU A 109 -25.40 7.84 7.41
CA LEU A 109 -26.04 6.58 7.04
C LEU A 109 -26.74 5.93 8.24
N ALA A 110 -26.11 5.92 9.41
CA ALA A 110 -26.70 5.35 10.63
C ALA A 110 -27.94 6.14 11.12
N GLU A 111 -28.04 7.44 10.80
CA GLU A 111 -29.20 8.27 11.11
C GLU A 111 -30.38 8.04 10.15
N LEU A 112 -30.17 7.34 9.01
CA LEU A 112 -31.27 7.01 8.12
C LEU A 112 -32.24 6.04 8.83
N PRO A 113 -33.56 6.24 8.69
CA PRO A 113 -34.59 5.33 9.20
C PRO A 113 -34.43 3.86 8.74
N ALA A 114 -33.55 3.59 7.77
CA ALA A 114 -33.20 2.27 7.25
C ALA A 114 -32.33 1.41 8.19
N ALA A 115 -31.75 1.97 9.26
CA ALA A 115 -30.79 1.28 10.13
C ALA A 115 -31.41 0.56 11.35
N ASP A 116 -32.75 0.58 11.50
CA ASP A 116 -33.43 -0.01 12.66
C ASP A 116 -33.80 -1.50 12.47
N ALA A 117 -33.98 -2.23 13.58
CA ALA A 117 -34.34 -3.66 13.59
C ALA A 117 -35.78 -3.96 13.10
N GLY A 118 -36.45 -3.00 12.45
CA GLY A 118 -37.79 -3.13 11.85
C GLY A 118 -37.86 -2.72 10.38
N ALA A 119 -36.72 -2.46 9.72
CA ALA A 119 -36.67 -2.10 8.31
C ALA A 119 -37.05 -3.27 7.37
N GLU A 120 -36.96 -4.51 7.84
CA GLU A 120 -37.38 -5.72 7.13
C GLU A 120 -38.90 -5.69 6.86
N GLY A 121 -39.27 -5.37 5.62
CA GLY A 121 -40.66 -5.26 5.16
C GLY A 121 -41.18 -3.84 4.97
N ARG A 122 -40.43 -2.80 5.41
CA ARG A 122 -40.76 -1.38 5.18
C ARG A 122 -39.99 -0.75 4.02
N LEU A 123 -38.81 -1.27 3.70
CA LEU A 123 -37.98 -0.80 2.59
C LEU A 123 -37.92 -1.82 1.46
N SER A 124 -37.86 -1.31 0.22
CA SER A 124 -37.65 -2.17 -0.95
C SER A 124 -36.30 -2.89 -0.89
N GLY A 125 -36.18 -3.99 -1.64
CA GLY A 125 -34.89 -4.66 -1.83
C GLY A 125 -33.84 -3.75 -2.46
N GLU A 126 -34.25 -2.84 -3.35
CA GLU A 126 -33.40 -1.82 -3.99
C GLU A 126 -32.76 -0.89 -2.97
N ALA A 127 -33.57 -0.23 -2.14
CA ALA A 127 -33.09 0.70 -1.13
C ALA A 127 -32.13 0.04 -0.13
N ARG A 128 -32.44 -1.18 0.31
CA ARG A 128 -31.56 -1.97 1.20
C ARG A 128 -30.23 -2.33 0.53
N ARG A 129 -30.23 -2.69 -0.76
CA ARG A 129 -29.00 -2.96 -1.52
C ARG A 129 -28.13 -1.70 -1.63
N ARG A 130 -28.73 -0.54 -1.93
CA ARG A 130 -27.99 0.74 -2.01
C ARG A 130 -27.37 1.10 -0.66
N TYR A 131 -28.14 1.02 0.42
CA TYR A 131 -27.64 1.25 1.77
C TYR A 131 -26.47 0.32 2.12
N ALA A 132 -26.64 -0.99 1.92
CA ALA A 132 -25.58 -1.97 2.20
C ALA A 132 -24.34 -1.76 1.33
N GLY A 133 -24.51 -1.36 0.06
CA GLY A 133 -23.44 -1.00 -0.84
C GLY A 133 -22.64 0.21 -0.36
N LEU A 134 -23.33 1.27 0.09
CA LEU A 134 -22.71 2.46 0.68
C LEU A 134 -21.90 2.10 1.94
N VAL A 135 -22.50 1.36 2.88
CA VAL A 135 -21.80 0.94 4.11
C VAL A 135 -20.57 0.08 3.79
N GLY A 136 -20.73 -0.92 2.92
CA GLY A 136 -19.61 -1.80 2.53
C GLY A 136 -18.51 -1.07 1.77
N ALA A 137 -18.83 -0.02 1.00
CA ALA A 137 -17.84 0.79 0.31
C ALA A 137 -16.92 1.54 1.29
N LEU A 138 -17.44 2.01 2.42
CA LEU A 138 -16.67 2.75 3.44
C LEU A 138 -15.61 1.88 4.11
N ASP A 139 -15.76 0.55 4.09
CA ASP A 139 -14.72 -0.36 4.60
C ASP A 139 -13.47 -0.35 3.71
N ALA A 140 -13.58 0.09 2.46
CA ALA A 140 -12.43 0.23 1.58
C ALA A 140 -11.47 1.36 2.02
N THR A 141 -11.92 2.33 2.82
CA THR A 141 -11.01 3.35 3.37
C THR A 141 -10.25 2.89 4.61
N ALA A 142 -10.58 1.72 5.15
CA ALA A 142 -9.89 1.17 6.31
C ALA A 142 -8.41 0.86 5.97
N GLY A 143 -7.49 1.23 6.87
CA GLY A 143 -6.06 0.94 6.71
C GLY A 143 -5.33 1.84 5.70
N LEU A 144 -5.98 2.86 5.13
CA LEU A 144 -5.30 3.85 4.28
C LEU A 144 -4.22 4.62 5.05
N ARG A 145 -4.51 5.04 6.30
CA ARG A 145 -3.52 5.66 7.19
C ARG A 145 -2.31 4.77 7.44
N ASP A 146 -2.52 3.50 7.74
CA ASP A 146 -1.42 2.57 7.99
C ASP A 146 -0.56 2.37 6.75
N SER A 147 -1.21 2.25 5.59
CA SER A 147 -0.53 2.13 4.30
C SER A 147 0.33 3.36 4.02
N TRP A 148 -0.21 4.57 4.21
CA TRP A 148 0.55 5.81 4.03
C TRP A 148 1.66 6.01 5.05
N THR A 149 1.43 5.60 6.31
CA THR A 149 2.45 5.63 7.36
C THR A 149 3.61 4.71 7.00
N LYS A 150 3.33 3.53 6.45
CA LYS A 150 4.35 2.60 5.92
C LYS A 150 5.12 3.21 4.75
N LEU A 151 4.42 3.84 3.80
CA LEU A 151 5.05 4.56 2.69
C LEU A 151 6.00 5.65 3.19
N THR A 152 5.55 6.48 4.12
CA THR A 152 6.32 7.58 4.71
C THR A 152 7.54 7.06 5.45
N THR A 153 7.35 6.09 6.35
CA THR A 153 8.43 5.50 7.16
C THR A 153 9.50 4.86 6.29
N GLY A 154 9.09 4.06 5.29
CA GLY A 154 10.04 3.42 4.39
C GLY A 154 10.76 4.44 3.49
N SER A 155 10.10 5.54 3.08
CA SER A 155 10.72 6.61 2.30
C SER A 155 11.82 7.31 3.12
N VAL A 156 11.57 7.60 4.39
CA VAL A 156 12.57 8.15 5.31
C VAL A 156 13.77 7.20 5.46
N ALA A 157 13.51 5.90 5.64
CA ALA A 157 14.57 4.89 5.72
C ALA A 157 15.41 4.84 4.44
N ALA A 158 14.77 4.89 3.26
CA ALA A 158 15.42 4.87 1.96
C ALA A 158 16.30 6.12 1.71
N ILE A 159 15.83 7.31 2.11
CA ILE A 159 16.62 8.55 2.08
C ILE A 159 17.85 8.43 2.98
N LYS A 160 17.64 7.97 4.22
CA LYS A 160 18.72 7.80 5.19
C LYS A 160 19.77 6.82 4.69
N LEU A 161 19.33 5.70 4.11
CA LEU A 161 20.20 4.72 3.48
C LEU A 161 21.03 5.38 2.37
N THR A 162 20.38 6.08 1.43
CA THR A 162 21.07 6.77 0.33
C THR A 162 22.15 7.74 0.84
N LYS A 163 21.85 8.52 1.89
CA LYS A 163 22.81 9.45 2.50
C LYS A 163 23.99 8.74 3.15
N LEU A 164 23.75 7.65 3.88
CA LEU A 164 24.80 6.85 4.52
C LEU A 164 25.73 6.20 3.49
N LEU A 165 25.17 5.66 2.40
CA LEU A 165 25.96 5.04 1.33
C LEU A 165 26.85 6.08 0.64
N ALA A 166 26.29 7.24 0.27
CA ALA A 166 27.07 8.33 -0.32
C ALA A 166 28.17 8.87 0.63
N LEU A 167 27.88 8.95 1.93
CA LEU A 167 28.84 9.38 2.94
C LEU A 167 29.99 8.36 3.09
N HIS A 168 29.68 7.06 3.10
CA HIS A 168 30.68 5.99 3.15
C HIS A 168 31.61 6.05 1.94
N ASP A 169 31.06 6.19 0.73
CA ASP A 169 31.83 6.31 -0.52
C ASP A 169 32.79 7.51 -0.45
N GLN A 170 32.30 8.67 0.01
CA GLN A 170 33.12 9.87 0.17
C GLN A 170 34.24 9.66 1.20
N GLN A 171 33.95 9.09 2.36
CA GLN A 171 34.92 8.85 3.43
C GLN A 171 36.01 7.86 3.00
N THR A 172 35.63 6.82 2.28
CA THR A 172 36.55 5.82 1.72
C THR A 172 37.44 6.43 0.64
N ALA A 173 36.87 7.23 -0.26
CA ALA A 173 37.63 7.95 -1.28
C ALA A 173 38.60 8.97 -0.64
N ASP A 174 38.19 9.66 0.42
CA ASP A 174 39.04 10.58 1.16
C ASP A 174 40.19 9.88 1.86
N ALA A 175 39.94 8.71 2.45
CA ALA A 175 40.99 7.86 3.01
C ALA A 175 41.97 7.43 1.92
N ALA A 176 41.47 6.97 0.77
CA ALA A 176 42.28 6.58 -0.38
C ALA A 176 43.20 7.71 -0.86
N ARG A 177 42.62 8.90 -1.10
CA ARG A 177 43.37 10.11 -1.48
C ARG A 177 44.41 10.56 -0.46
N THR A 178 44.16 10.31 0.82
CA THR A 178 45.10 10.65 1.91
C THR A 178 46.24 9.64 1.96
N GLY A 179 45.93 8.35 1.83
CA GLY A 179 46.91 7.27 1.82
C GLY A 179 47.83 7.31 0.61
N THR A 180 47.34 7.71 -0.58
CA THR A 180 48.19 7.87 -1.77
C THR A 180 49.21 9.01 -1.64
N LYS A 181 48.93 10.00 -0.78
CA LYS A 181 49.88 11.07 -0.41
C LYS A 181 50.90 10.64 0.65
N GLY A 182 50.84 9.40 1.13
CA GLY A 182 51.72 8.88 2.17
C GLY A 182 51.30 9.20 3.61
N ASP A 183 50.21 9.95 3.82
CA ASP A 183 49.65 10.19 5.15
C ASP A 183 48.79 8.99 5.60
N TYR A 184 49.46 7.91 5.99
CA TYR A 184 48.79 6.69 6.44
C TYR A 184 48.06 6.86 7.77
N ALA A 185 48.52 7.77 8.64
CA ALA A 185 47.84 8.03 9.91
C ALA A 185 46.49 8.73 9.68
N GLY A 186 46.47 9.78 8.85
CA GLY A 186 45.24 10.46 8.45
C GLY A 186 44.29 9.56 7.65
N ALA A 187 44.84 8.72 6.75
CA ALA A 187 44.04 7.75 6.01
C ALA A 187 43.35 6.74 6.93
N LEU A 188 44.05 6.22 7.94
CA LEU A 188 43.48 5.31 8.94
C LEU A 188 42.38 5.96 9.77
N ALA A 189 42.55 7.23 10.17
CA ALA A 189 41.52 7.98 10.88
C ALA A 189 40.25 8.15 10.04
N LYS A 190 40.39 8.43 8.73
CA LYS A 190 39.25 8.51 7.81
C LYS A 190 38.56 7.17 7.59
N LEU A 191 39.32 6.07 7.50
CA LEU A 191 38.73 4.73 7.45
C LEU A 191 37.97 4.36 8.72
N ALA A 192 38.31 4.92 9.88
CA ALA A 192 37.53 4.71 11.09
C ALA A 192 36.15 5.41 11.02
N LEU A 193 36.08 6.58 10.37
CA LEU A 193 34.79 7.23 10.07
C LEU A 193 33.96 6.39 9.09
N SER A 194 34.61 5.84 8.08
CA SER A 194 34.00 4.91 7.11
C SER A 194 33.35 3.70 7.80
N ASP A 195 34.09 3.05 8.71
CA ASP A 195 33.60 1.92 9.51
C ASP A 195 32.36 2.31 10.35
N ALA A 196 32.38 3.49 10.96
CA ALA A 196 31.25 3.98 11.74
C ALA A 196 30.01 4.22 10.87
N THR A 197 30.19 4.68 9.64
CA THR A 197 29.10 4.81 8.65
C THR A 197 28.57 3.44 8.24
N ILE A 198 29.44 2.45 7.94
CA ILE A 198 29.02 1.07 7.67
C ILE A 198 28.22 0.48 8.83
N ALA A 199 28.64 0.73 10.08
CA ALA A 199 27.91 0.26 11.26
C ALA A 199 26.50 0.88 11.35
N GLN A 200 26.36 2.18 11.05
CA GLN A 200 25.05 2.83 10.97
C GLN A 200 24.19 2.26 9.84
N THR A 201 24.78 1.98 8.68
CA THR A 201 24.10 1.33 7.56
C THR A 201 23.63 -0.08 7.92
N LYS A 202 24.44 -0.86 8.65
CA LYS A 202 24.05 -2.20 9.16
C LYS A 202 22.85 -2.12 10.10
N LYS A 203 22.86 -1.17 11.04
CA LYS A 203 21.72 -0.95 11.94
C LYS A 203 20.44 -0.64 11.17
N LEU A 204 20.51 0.28 10.19
CA LEU A 204 19.35 0.60 9.35
C LEU A 204 18.88 -0.61 8.53
N ARG A 205 19.81 -1.42 8.01
CA ARG A 205 19.50 -2.68 7.32
C ARG A 205 18.76 -3.64 8.24
N ASP A 206 19.22 -3.78 9.49
CA ASP A 206 18.58 -4.65 10.48
C ASP A 206 17.15 -4.19 10.78
N ASP A 207 16.94 -2.88 10.93
CA ASP A 207 15.60 -2.29 11.11
C ASP A 207 14.69 -2.59 9.89
N LEU A 208 15.22 -2.51 8.67
CA LEU A 208 14.48 -2.79 7.43
C LEU A 208 14.16 -4.29 7.25
N SER A 209 14.99 -5.18 7.78
CA SER A 209 14.88 -6.64 7.55
C SER A 209 13.57 -7.26 8.03
N ALA A 210 12.84 -6.57 8.92
CA ALA A 210 11.51 -6.99 9.36
C ALA A 210 10.43 -6.87 8.27
N THR A 211 10.69 -6.09 7.22
CA THR A 211 9.67 -5.68 6.24
C THR A 211 10.10 -5.78 4.79
N VAL A 212 11.41 -5.88 4.53
CA VAL A 212 11.99 -5.85 3.18
C VAL A 212 13.04 -6.95 3.07
N ASP A 213 13.17 -7.58 1.89
CA ASP A 213 14.32 -8.43 1.61
C ASP A 213 15.61 -7.59 1.53
N VAL A 214 16.50 -7.81 2.49
CA VAL A 214 17.76 -7.08 2.63
C VAL A 214 18.97 -7.86 2.11
N THR A 215 18.77 -8.93 1.33
CA THR A 215 19.86 -9.81 0.86
C THR A 215 20.88 -9.05 0.01
N ILE A 216 20.43 -8.28 -0.98
CA ILE A 216 21.32 -7.50 -1.85
C ILE A 216 22.03 -6.40 -1.06
N LEU A 217 21.31 -5.68 -0.19
CA LEU A 217 21.88 -4.66 0.69
C LEU A 217 22.94 -5.25 1.61
N THR A 218 22.68 -6.42 2.20
CA THR A 218 23.63 -7.14 3.06
C THR A 218 24.91 -7.47 2.31
N MET A 219 24.80 -8.08 1.12
CA MET A 219 25.96 -8.39 0.31
C MET A 219 26.79 -7.15 -0.05
N TRP A 220 26.12 -6.04 -0.40
CA TRP A 220 26.80 -4.78 -0.72
C TRP A 220 27.56 -4.23 0.49
N ILE A 221 26.92 -4.19 1.67
CA ILE A 221 27.54 -3.68 2.90
C ILE A 221 28.76 -4.53 3.27
N ASP A 222 28.64 -5.86 3.21
CA ASP A 222 29.72 -6.75 3.62
C ASP A 222 30.92 -6.70 2.67
N ARG A 223 30.69 -6.53 1.36
CA ARG A 223 31.77 -6.33 0.38
C ARG A 223 32.52 -5.01 0.61
N ASN A 224 31.80 -3.92 0.90
CA ASN A 224 32.41 -2.63 1.22
C ASN A 224 33.18 -2.70 2.55
N ALA A 225 32.62 -3.33 3.58
CA ALA A 225 33.33 -3.55 4.84
C ALA A 225 34.61 -4.39 4.67
N ALA A 226 34.58 -5.40 3.79
CA ALA A 226 35.76 -6.21 3.46
C ALA A 226 36.84 -5.40 2.75
N TYR A 227 36.44 -4.52 1.82
CA TYR A 227 37.35 -3.59 1.16
C TYR A 227 38.02 -2.62 2.15
N ASP A 228 37.24 -1.98 3.02
CA ASP A 228 37.75 -1.03 4.03
C ASP A 228 38.76 -1.71 4.97
N LYS A 229 38.45 -2.94 5.40
CA LYS A 229 39.36 -3.77 6.20
C LYS A 229 40.66 -4.09 5.46
N ALA A 230 40.59 -4.43 4.17
CA ALA A 230 41.78 -4.72 3.36
C ALA A 230 42.64 -3.47 3.13
N LEU A 231 42.00 -2.33 2.85
CA LEU A 231 42.67 -1.03 2.68
C LEU A 231 43.35 -0.57 3.98
N ARG A 232 42.68 -0.73 5.13
CA ARG A 232 43.27 -0.50 6.45
C ARG A 232 44.50 -1.36 6.68
N SER A 233 44.41 -2.64 6.38
CA SER A 233 45.51 -3.60 6.53
C SER A 233 46.72 -3.21 5.67
N LEU A 234 46.47 -2.71 4.46
CA LEU A 234 47.50 -2.16 3.58
C LEU A 234 48.19 -0.94 4.22
N TYR A 235 47.44 0.05 4.70
CA TYR A 235 48.05 1.24 5.32
C TYR A 235 48.82 0.92 6.60
N VAL A 236 48.34 -0.01 7.43
CA VAL A 236 49.09 -0.48 8.60
C VAL A 236 50.39 -1.15 8.18
N ALA A 237 50.37 -2.00 7.14
CA ALA A 237 51.56 -2.70 6.65
C ALA A 237 52.60 -1.72 6.08
N VAL A 238 52.18 -0.76 5.25
CA VAL A 238 53.06 0.23 4.63
C VAL A 238 53.65 1.18 5.67
N ARG A 239 52.84 1.62 6.64
CA ARG A 239 53.32 2.45 7.76
C ARG A 239 54.37 1.69 8.59
N SER A 240 54.09 0.43 8.93
CA SER A 240 54.99 -0.41 9.73
C SER A 240 56.30 -0.73 9.00
N SER A 241 56.27 -0.85 7.68
CA SER A 241 57.46 -1.08 6.85
C SER A 241 58.23 0.20 6.51
N ARG A 242 57.75 1.38 6.95
CA ARG A 242 58.27 2.70 6.55
C ARG A 242 58.33 2.85 5.02
N GLY A 243 57.30 2.38 4.32
CA GLY A 243 57.20 2.44 2.86
C GLY A 243 57.93 1.34 2.09
N LYS A 244 58.64 0.43 2.76
CA LYS A 244 59.38 -0.65 2.08
C LYS A 244 58.45 -1.75 1.56
N ALA A 245 58.75 -2.27 0.37
CA ALA A 245 58.02 -3.35 -0.29
C ALA A 245 58.32 -4.74 0.32
N THR A 246 57.90 -4.95 1.57
CA THR A 246 58.06 -6.21 2.29
C THR A 246 57.05 -7.27 1.82
N PRO A 247 57.26 -8.58 2.12
CA PRO A 247 56.26 -9.61 1.87
C PRO A 247 54.89 -9.30 2.50
N ALA A 248 54.88 -8.65 3.67
CA ALA A 248 53.64 -8.23 4.33
C ALA A 248 52.89 -7.16 3.51
N VAL A 249 53.59 -6.16 2.99
CA VAL A 249 53.00 -5.14 2.11
C VAL A 249 52.47 -5.78 0.82
N LYS A 250 53.23 -6.67 0.19
CA LYS A 250 52.79 -7.38 -1.03
C LYS A 250 51.50 -8.19 -0.80
N ARG A 251 51.41 -8.92 0.31
CA ARG A 251 50.18 -9.65 0.70
C ARG A 251 49.00 -8.70 0.94
N ALA A 252 49.23 -7.57 1.60
CA ALA A 252 48.18 -6.60 1.86
C ALA A 252 47.67 -5.92 0.57
N ILE A 253 48.56 -5.65 -0.39
CA ILE A 253 48.19 -5.17 -1.73
C ILE A 253 47.31 -6.20 -2.43
N ALA A 254 47.73 -7.47 -2.47
CA ALA A 254 46.95 -8.54 -3.10
C ALA A 254 45.56 -8.71 -2.47
N ALA A 255 45.48 -8.66 -1.13
CA ALA A 255 44.20 -8.72 -0.42
C ALA A 255 43.29 -7.51 -0.73
N GLN A 256 43.86 -6.31 -0.81
CA GLN A 256 43.11 -5.11 -1.18
C GLN A 256 42.60 -5.17 -2.62
N GLN A 257 43.41 -5.65 -3.57
CA GLN A 257 42.99 -5.83 -4.96
C GLN A 257 41.89 -6.90 -5.09
N ALA A 258 42.01 -8.01 -4.36
CA ALA A 258 40.98 -9.05 -4.33
C ALA A 258 39.65 -8.54 -3.77
N ALA A 259 39.68 -7.72 -2.71
CA ALA A 259 38.48 -7.10 -2.16
C ALA A 259 37.88 -6.05 -3.11
N LEU A 260 38.72 -5.24 -3.76
CA LEU A 260 38.28 -4.26 -4.76
C LEU A 260 37.54 -4.92 -5.93
N ALA A 261 38.04 -6.08 -6.39
CA ALA A 261 37.42 -6.83 -7.49
C ALA A 261 36.03 -7.39 -7.15
N GLN A 262 35.65 -7.46 -5.87
CA GLN A 262 34.32 -7.89 -5.43
C GLN A 262 33.31 -6.72 -5.38
N LEU A 263 33.78 -5.47 -5.41
CA LEU A 263 32.89 -4.32 -5.40
C LEU A 263 32.17 -4.18 -6.75
N PRO A 264 30.90 -3.75 -6.76
CA PRO A 264 30.21 -3.41 -8.00
C PRO A 264 31.01 -2.34 -8.78
N PRO A 265 31.16 -2.49 -10.11
CA PRO A 265 31.94 -1.55 -10.93
C PRO A 265 31.26 -0.18 -11.11
N ASP A 266 29.98 -0.05 -10.76
CA ASP A 266 29.18 1.17 -10.93
C ASP A 266 28.14 1.36 -9.81
N THR A 267 27.49 2.53 -9.81
CA THR A 267 26.38 2.87 -8.91
C THR A 267 25.10 2.07 -9.20
N ARG A 268 25.06 1.15 -10.18
CA ARG A 268 23.86 0.33 -10.45
C ARG A 268 23.53 -0.59 -9.29
N GLY A 269 24.53 -0.97 -8.48
CA GLY A 269 24.31 -1.65 -7.21
C GLY A 269 23.42 -0.84 -6.25
N LEU A 270 23.58 0.49 -6.21
CA LEU A 270 22.73 1.38 -5.42
C LEU A 270 21.32 1.48 -5.98
N VAL A 271 21.16 1.47 -7.31
CA VAL A 271 19.84 1.48 -7.96
C VAL A 271 19.07 0.20 -7.65
N LEU A 272 19.73 -0.96 -7.70
CA LEU A 272 19.12 -2.25 -7.34
C LEU A 272 18.72 -2.30 -5.86
N ILE A 273 19.58 -1.83 -4.96
CA ILE A 273 19.26 -1.74 -3.52
C ILE A 273 18.04 -0.84 -3.28
N MET A 274 17.97 0.31 -3.95
CA MET A 274 16.83 1.22 -3.83
C MET A 274 15.56 0.63 -4.46
N ALA A 275 15.68 -0.10 -5.56
CA ALA A 275 14.57 -0.83 -6.17
C ALA A 275 14.05 -1.92 -5.23
N ASP A 276 14.91 -2.71 -4.58
CA ASP A 276 14.50 -3.74 -3.61
C ASP A 276 13.80 -3.12 -2.38
N VAL A 277 14.32 -2.00 -1.86
CA VAL A 277 13.67 -1.25 -0.77
C VAL A 277 12.31 -0.70 -1.19
N ALA A 278 12.20 -0.17 -2.41
CA ALA A 278 10.93 0.29 -2.95
C ALA A 278 9.95 -0.88 -3.18
N GLN A 279 10.42 -2.01 -3.69
CA GLN A 279 9.62 -3.16 -4.06
C GLN A 279 9.12 -3.95 -2.84
N GLY A 280 9.92 -4.05 -1.78
CA GLY A 280 9.60 -4.85 -0.60
C GLY A 280 8.55 -4.24 0.34
N GLY A 281 8.47 -2.91 0.44
CA GLY A 281 7.58 -2.24 1.40
C GLY A 281 6.78 -1.07 0.86
N LEU A 282 7.39 -0.22 0.03
CA LEU A 282 6.75 1.02 -0.46
C LEU A 282 5.72 0.73 -1.55
N ASN A 283 6.04 -0.17 -2.48
CA ASN A 283 5.11 -0.60 -3.52
C ASN A 283 3.89 -1.29 -2.91
N GLN A 284 4.04 -2.09 -1.84
CA GLN A 284 2.91 -2.75 -1.19
C GLN A 284 1.94 -1.75 -0.55
N ALA A 285 2.47 -0.67 0.05
CA ALA A 285 1.65 0.41 0.57
C ALA A 285 0.83 1.09 -0.55
N VAL A 286 1.47 1.44 -1.67
CA VAL A 286 0.78 2.03 -2.83
C VAL A 286 -0.23 1.06 -3.44
N ILE A 287 0.12 -0.22 -3.60
CA ILE A 287 -0.81 -1.26 -4.09
C ILE A 287 -2.05 -1.35 -3.20
N THR A 288 -1.90 -1.28 -1.87
CA THR A 288 -3.03 -1.32 -0.95
C THR A 288 -3.96 -0.12 -1.16
N ILE A 289 -3.39 1.08 -1.34
CA ILE A 289 -4.14 2.30 -1.66
C ILE A 289 -4.84 2.16 -3.03
N GLU A 290 -4.17 1.62 -4.04
CA GLU A 290 -4.73 1.36 -5.37
C GLU A 290 -5.89 0.35 -5.36
N VAL A 291 -5.81 -0.68 -4.50
CA VAL A 291 -6.90 -1.64 -4.30
C VAL A 291 -8.10 -0.97 -3.63
N ALA A 292 -7.86 -0.15 -2.59
CA ALA A 292 -8.91 0.63 -1.94
C ALA A 292 -9.59 1.59 -2.92
N ARG A 293 -8.79 2.30 -3.73
CA ARG A 293 -9.25 3.15 -4.83
C ARG A 293 -10.19 2.42 -5.76
N LYS A 294 -9.76 1.26 -6.27
CA LYS A 294 -10.56 0.46 -7.19
C LYS A 294 -11.88 0.02 -6.55
N ARG A 295 -11.86 -0.43 -5.30
CA ARG A 295 -13.07 -0.87 -4.58
C ARG A 295 -14.08 0.27 -4.41
N LEU A 296 -13.63 1.48 -4.08
CA LEU A 296 -14.50 2.65 -3.97
C LEU A 296 -15.10 3.06 -5.31
N SER A 297 -14.28 3.09 -6.36
CA SER A 297 -14.73 3.42 -7.72
C SER A 297 -15.74 2.39 -8.24
N ASP A 298 -15.46 1.09 -8.07
CA ASP A 298 -16.38 0.01 -8.45
C ASP A 298 -17.72 0.12 -7.66
N ALA A 299 -17.68 0.49 -6.38
CA ALA A 299 -18.87 0.69 -5.56
C ALA A 299 -19.68 1.93 -5.97
N SER A 300 -19.02 3.07 -6.22
CA SER A 300 -19.65 4.30 -6.71
C SER A 300 -20.34 4.06 -8.07
N ALA A 301 -19.67 3.35 -8.98
CA ALA A 301 -20.23 2.98 -10.28
C ALA A 301 -21.46 2.07 -10.16
N ALA A 302 -21.42 1.08 -9.26
CA ALA A 302 -22.54 0.18 -9.02
C ALA A 302 -23.77 0.91 -8.45
N LEU A 303 -23.57 1.92 -7.61
CA LEU A 303 -24.63 2.74 -7.03
C LEU A 303 -25.21 3.75 -8.03
N SER A 304 -24.44 4.15 -9.04
CA SER A 304 -24.85 5.08 -10.09
C SER A 304 -25.57 4.41 -11.27
N ALA A 305 -25.46 3.08 -11.40
CA ALA A 305 -26.13 2.33 -12.45
C ALA A 305 -27.66 2.29 -12.23
N SER A 306 -28.45 2.62 -13.26
CA SER A 306 -29.90 2.47 -13.20
C SER A 306 -30.30 1.00 -13.04
N PRO A 307 -31.37 0.68 -12.30
CA PRO A 307 -31.82 -0.70 -12.17
C PRO A 307 -32.18 -1.25 -13.55
N SER A 308 -31.64 -2.43 -13.88
CA SER A 308 -32.00 -3.15 -15.10
C SER A 308 -33.51 -3.37 -15.13
N PRO A 309 -34.21 -3.06 -16.23
CA PRO A 309 -35.63 -3.41 -16.35
C PRO A 309 -35.74 -4.94 -16.27
N GLN A 310 -36.42 -5.45 -15.25
CA GLN A 310 -36.80 -6.86 -15.23
C GLN A 310 -37.67 -7.15 -16.46
N PRO A 311 -37.55 -8.34 -17.08
CA PRO A 311 -38.36 -8.70 -18.22
C PRO A 311 -39.84 -8.69 -17.80
N SER A 312 -40.60 -7.74 -18.33
CA SER A 312 -42.04 -7.69 -18.18
C SER A 312 -42.59 -9.06 -18.57
N ALA A 313 -43.22 -9.76 -17.62
CA ALA A 313 -43.96 -10.97 -17.93
C ALA A 313 -44.96 -10.60 -19.04
N ALA A 314 -44.72 -11.13 -20.23
CA ALA A 314 -45.60 -10.93 -21.36
C ALA A 314 -47.00 -11.37 -20.95
N ALA A 315 -47.95 -10.45 -21.04
CA ALA A 315 -49.36 -10.77 -21.02
C ALA A 315 -49.62 -11.75 -22.18
N ASN A 316 -49.80 -13.03 -21.86
CA ASN A 316 -50.26 -13.99 -22.84
C ASN A 316 -51.77 -13.75 -23.09
N PRO A 317 -52.20 -13.75 -24.36
CA PRO A 317 -53.59 -13.52 -24.74
C PRO A 317 -54.54 -14.63 -24.28
#